data_AF-A0A1M3KVN4-F1
#
_entry.id   AF-A0A1M3KVN4-F1
#
_cell.length_a   1.000
_cell.length_b   1.000
_cell.length_c   1.000
_cell.angle_alpha   90.00
_cell.angle_beta   90.00
_cell.angle_gamma   90.00
#
_symmetry.space_group_name_H-M   'P 1'
#
loop_
_entity.id
_entity.type
_entity.pdbx_description
1 polymer ?
#
loop_
_entity_poly.entity_id
_entity_poly.type
_entity_poly.pdbx_seq_one_letter_code
_entity_poly.pdbx_strand_id
1 'polypeptide(L)'
;MKIFYALIFCVCTISAFAQNNIVKDVKQETNGNYWFRSATINVRNYETKAEVLTHTFNDTTSLKGINKLPFPIHPIFLSVYIQSGKLAACTLWNNLAEYNVINEGMLLLPAKESEKEIDPKPEDNFSSPYSLSPLYTLTIEGNTATFTFPEIYGNSDYNFPLEGTLTIVLVKDESYKNIL
;
A
#
# COMPACT_ATOMS: atom_id res chain seq x y z
N MET A 1 60.75 -9.49 -2.18
CA MET A 1 59.67 -8.51 -1.90
C MET A 1 58.54 -8.47 -2.93
N LYS A 2 58.66 -8.97 -4.18
CA LYS A 2 57.56 -8.94 -5.17
C LYS A 2 56.43 -9.98 -4.93
N ILE A 3 56.72 -11.09 -4.25
CA ILE A 3 55.76 -12.19 -4.04
C ILE A 3 54.74 -11.87 -2.92
N PHE A 4 55.16 -11.08 -1.92
CA PHE A 4 54.27 -10.68 -0.81
C PHE A 4 53.12 -9.77 -1.26
N TYR A 5 53.36 -8.88 -2.22
CA TYR A 5 52.31 -8.00 -2.75
C TYR A 5 51.24 -8.76 -3.56
N ALA A 6 51.61 -9.85 -4.25
CA ALA A 6 50.67 -10.66 -5.02
C ALA A 6 49.70 -11.44 -4.11
N LEU A 7 50.18 -11.92 -2.96
CA LEU A 7 49.34 -12.60 -1.96
C LEU A 7 48.37 -11.63 -1.28
N ILE A 8 48.82 -10.41 -0.96
CA ILE A 8 47.93 -9.38 -0.35
C ILE A 8 46.85 -8.94 -1.34
N PHE A 9 47.19 -8.76 -2.63
CA PHE A 9 46.19 -8.42 -3.66
C PHE A 9 45.14 -9.52 -3.87
N CYS A 10 45.53 -10.79 -3.75
CA CYS A 10 44.63 -11.93 -3.88
C CYS A 10 43.65 -12.05 -2.69
N VAL A 11 44.10 -11.74 -1.48
CA VAL A 11 43.22 -11.74 -0.29
C VAL A 11 42.20 -10.58 -0.35
N CYS A 12 42.62 -9.40 -0.81
CA CYS A 12 41.73 -8.23 -0.93
C CYS A 12 40.62 -8.41 -1.99
N THR A 13 40.89 -9.11 -3.10
CA THR A 13 39.86 -9.35 -4.12
C THR A 13 38.85 -10.40 -3.67
N ILE A 14 39.26 -11.42 -2.90
CA ILE A 14 38.35 -12.42 -2.34
C ILE A 14 37.46 -11.80 -1.26
N SER A 15 37.98 -10.90 -0.42
CA SER A 15 37.15 -10.19 0.58
C SER A 15 36.16 -9.22 -0.06
N ALA A 16 36.53 -8.53 -1.15
CA ALA A 16 35.62 -7.67 -1.90
C ALA A 16 34.54 -8.49 -2.64
N PHE A 17 34.89 -9.66 -3.18
CA PHE A 17 33.91 -10.58 -3.78
C PHE A 17 33.01 -11.25 -2.72
N ALA A 18 33.53 -11.52 -1.52
CA ALA A 18 32.75 -12.06 -0.41
C ALA A 18 31.78 -11.02 0.16
N GLN A 19 32.18 -9.75 0.29
CA GLN A 19 31.26 -8.68 0.71
C GLN A 19 30.15 -8.40 -0.31
N ASN A 20 30.44 -8.50 -1.60
CA ASN A 20 29.41 -8.36 -2.64
C ASN A 20 28.45 -9.56 -2.74
N ASN A 21 28.80 -10.72 -2.17
CA ASN A 21 27.94 -11.92 -2.15
C ASN A 21 27.35 -12.23 -0.77
N ILE A 22 27.67 -11.46 0.27
CA ILE A 22 27.07 -11.58 1.62
C ILE A 22 25.91 -10.60 1.82
N VAL A 23 25.71 -9.63 0.92
CA VAL A 23 24.35 -9.14 0.64
C VAL A 23 23.73 -10.10 -0.37
N LYS A 24 23.54 -11.36 0.05
CA LYS A 24 22.42 -12.10 -0.51
C LYS A 24 21.22 -11.25 -0.16
N ASP A 25 20.63 -10.65 -1.18
CA ASP A 25 19.19 -10.46 -1.26
C ASP A 25 18.56 -11.73 -0.71
N VAL A 26 18.31 -11.76 0.60
CA VAL A 26 17.11 -12.41 1.08
C VAL A 26 16.05 -11.61 0.36
N LYS A 27 15.66 -12.07 -0.83
CA LYS A 27 14.45 -11.58 -1.49
C LYS A 27 13.40 -11.71 -0.41
N GLN A 28 13.12 -10.60 0.26
CA GLN A 28 12.10 -10.54 1.26
C GLN A 28 10.88 -11.09 0.54
N GLU A 29 10.32 -12.18 1.05
CA GLU A 29 9.24 -12.87 0.37
C GLU A 29 8.01 -11.96 0.45
N THR A 30 7.93 -11.00 -0.45
CA THR A 30 6.86 -9.99 -0.51
C THR A 30 5.57 -10.59 -1.04
N ASN A 31 5.67 -11.73 -1.71
CA ASN A 31 4.53 -12.45 -2.26
C ASN A 31 3.59 -12.92 -1.15
N GLY A 32 2.29 -12.77 -1.39
CA GLY A 32 1.26 -13.31 -0.51
C GLY A 32 0.13 -12.33 -0.25
N ASN A 33 -0.79 -12.79 0.60
CA ASN A 33 -1.94 -12.01 1.02
C ASN A 33 -1.56 -11.14 2.23
N TYR A 34 -2.06 -9.91 2.24
CA TYR A 34 -1.98 -8.99 3.35
C TYR A 34 -3.39 -8.50 3.67
N TRP A 35 -3.69 -8.32 4.95
CA TRP A 35 -5.01 -7.97 5.44
C TRP A 35 -4.98 -6.63 6.17
N PHE A 36 -6.06 -5.88 6.02
CA PHE A 36 -6.20 -4.56 6.62
C PHE A 36 -5.94 -4.61 8.12
N ARG A 37 -5.04 -3.73 8.57
CA ARG A 37 -4.78 -3.49 9.98
C ARG A 37 -5.26 -2.11 10.39
N SER A 38 -4.88 -1.07 9.63
CA SER A 38 -5.25 0.29 9.97
C SER A 38 -5.20 1.21 8.76
N ALA A 39 -5.90 2.34 8.84
CA ALA A 39 -5.73 3.46 7.93
C ALA A 39 -5.57 4.76 8.70
N THR A 40 -4.84 5.73 8.16
CA THR A 40 -4.72 7.07 8.72
C THR A 40 -4.92 8.09 7.62
N ILE A 41 -5.74 9.10 7.88
CA ILE A 41 -5.90 10.29 7.06
C ILE A 41 -5.22 11.44 7.79
N ASN A 42 -4.26 12.09 7.14
CA ASN A 42 -3.69 13.36 7.57
C ASN A 42 -4.06 14.43 6.55
N VAL A 43 -4.54 15.58 7.01
CA VAL A 43 -4.92 16.72 6.17
C VAL A 43 -4.30 17.97 6.74
N ARG A 44 -3.70 18.76 5.85
CA ARG A 44 -3.05 20.04 6.17
C ARG A 44 -3.51 21.12 5.21
N ASN A 45 -3.39 22.36 5.65
CA ASN A 45 -3.39 23.50 4.73
C ASN A 45 -2.17 23.37 3.81
N TYR A 46 -2.40 23.37 2.49
CA TYR A 46 -1.34 23.15 1.51
C TYR A 46 -0.27 24.27 1.53
N GLU A 47 -0.65 25.49 1.86
CA GLU A 47 0.25 26.66 1.86
C GLU A 47 1.04 26.77 3.16
N THR A 48 0.35 26.74 4.31
CA THR A 48 0.96 26.99 5.62
C THR A 48 1.47 25.72 6.30
N LYS A 49 1.08 24.55 5.78
CA LYS A 49 1.34 23.22 6.36
C LYS A 49 0.73 23.01 7.75
N ALA A 50 -0.16 23.91 8.20
CA ALA A 50 -0.89 23.75 9.45
C ALA A 50 -1.79 22.51 9.38
N GLU A 51 -1.82 21.72 10.46
CA GLU A 51 -2.71 20.57 10.57
C GLU A 51 -4.17 21.01 10.59
N VAL A 52 -4.98 20.34 9.77
CA VAL A 52 -6.43 20.52 9.70
C VAL A 52 -7.11 19.33 10.36
N LEU A 53 -6.64 18.11 10.06
CA LEU A 53 -7.19 16.88 10.59
C LEU A 53 -6.13 15.78 10.61
N THR A 54 -6.10 15.01 11.69
CA THR A 54 -5.53 13.66 11.68
C THR A 54 -6.58 12.70 12.23
N HIS A 55 -6.86 11.63 11.49
CA HIS A 55 -7.79 10.59 11.93
C HIS A 55 -7.24 9.21 11.63
N THR A 56 -7.25 8.31 12.62
CA THR A 56 -6.74 6.95 12.51
C THR A 56 -7.85 5.94 12.75
N PHE A 57 -7.98 5.00 11.81
CA PHE A 57 -8.84 3.83 11.83
C PHE A 57 -7.99 2.62 12.21
N ASN A 58 -8.25 2.00 13.36
CA ASN A 58 -7.45 0.90 13.89
C ASN A 58 -7.94 -0.50 13.48
N ASP A 59 -9.09 -0.57 12.80
CA ASP A 59 -9.71 -1.80 12.32
C ASP A 59 -10.83 -1.51 11.30
N THR A 60 -11.40 -2.56 10.72
CA THR A 60 -12.46 -2.45 9.71
C THR A 60 -13.79 -1.91 10.25
N THR A 61 -14.01 -1.98 11.57
CA THR A 61 -15.22 -1.43 12.20
C THR A 61 -15.14 0.07 12.38
N SER A 62 -13.93 0.58 12.64
CA SER A 62 -13.64 2.00 12.80
C SER A 62 -13.74 2.78 11.48
N LEU A 63 -13.58 2.12 10.32
CA LEU A 63 -13.71 2.72 8.99
C LEU A 63 -15.10 3.31 8.70
N LYS A 64 -16.11 2.98 9.51
CA LYS A 64 -17.45 3.58 9.41
C LYS A 64 -17.37 5.11 9.53
N GLY A 65 -17.88 5.81 8.52
CA GLY A 65 -17.88 7.28 8.49
C GLY A 65 -16.62 7.90 7.91
N ILE A 66 -15.72 7.12 7.29
CA ILE A 66 -14.58 7.67 6.53
C ILE A 66 -15.01 8.68 5.46
N ASN A 67 -16.18 8.49 4.85
CA ASN A 67 -16.82 9.41 3.89
C ASN A 67 -17.31 10.73 4.50
N LYS A 68 -17.33 10.87 5.83
CA LYS A 68 -17.69 12.11 6.53
C LYS A 68 -16.49 12.99 6.82
N LEU A 69 -15.28 12.49 6.57
CA LEU A 69 -14.06 13.27 6.75
C LEU A 69 -13.89 14.21 5.54
N PRO A 70 -13.30 15.41 5.74
CA PRO A 70 -13.00 16.36 4.67
C PRO A 70 -11.80 15.90 3.82
N PHE A 71 -11.82 14.66 3.34
CA PHE A 71 -10.80 14.06 2.48
C PHE A 71 -11.49 13.35 1.30
N PRO A 72 -10.93 13.40 0.08
CA PRO A 72 -11.53 12.76 -1.08
C PRO A 72 -11.72 11.27 -0.87
N ILE A 73 -12.73 10.72 -1.53
CA ILE A 73 -13.04 9.30 -1.42
C ILE A 73 -11.97 8.50 -2.17
N HIS A 74 -11.26 7.63 -1.45
CA HIS A 74 -10.27 6.69 -2.00
C HIS A 74 -10.67 5.25 -1.72
N PRO A 75 -10.28 4.29 -2.59
CA PRO A 75 -10.50 2.88 -2.34
C PRO A 75 -9.72 2.44 -1.10
N ILE A 76 -10.41 1.78 -0.16
CA ILE A 76 -9.76 1.19 1.02
C ILE A 76 -9.56 -0.30 0.79
N PHE A 77 -8.32 -0.78 0.83
CA PHE A 77 -8.03 -2.21 0.70
C PHE A 77 -8.36 -2.95 1.98
N LEU A 78 -9.32 -3.88 1.92
CA LEU A 78 -9.58 -4.85 2.99
C LEU A 78 -8.51 -5.95 3.00
N SER A 79 -8.13 -6.40 1.81
CA SER A 79 -7.02 -7.33 1.59
C SER A 79 -6.36 -7.03 0.25
N VAL A 80 -5.07 -7.39 0.14
CA VAL A 80 -4.33 -7.35 -1.11
C VAL A 80 -3.56 -8.65 -1.32
N TYR A 81 -3.39 -9.03 -2.58
CA TYR A 81 -2.40 -9.99 -3.00
C TYR A 81 -1.25 -9.25 -3.67
N ILE A 82 -0.05 -9.41 -3.11
CA ILE A 82 1.18 -8.85 -3.65
C ILE A 82 1.91 -9.96 -4.41
N GLN A 83 2.37 -9.64 -5.62
CA GLN A 83 3.17 -10.51 -6.46
C GLN A 83 4.38 -9.74 -7.00
N SER A 84 5.58 -10.25 -6.72
CA SER A 84 6.85 -9.65 -7.13
C SER A 84 6.97 -8.18 -6.70
N GLY A 85 6.54 -7.87 -5.47
CA GLY A 85 6.56 -6.52 -4.90
C GLY A 85 5.52 -5.55 -5.46
N LYS A 86 4.59 -6.00 -6.31
CA LYS A 86 3.52 -5.18 -6.90
C LYS A 86 2.15 -5.65 -6.43
N LEU A 87 1.19 -4.73 -6.38
CA LEU A 87 -0.23 -5.05 -6.18
C LEU A 87 -0.75 -5.82 -7.40
N ALA A 88 -1.29 -7.02 -7.17
CA ALA A 88 -1.78 -7.90 -8.24
C ALA A 88 -3.29 -8.20 -8.14
N ALA A 89 -3.84 -8.22 -6.93
CA ALA A 89 -5.28 -8.31 -6.69
C ALA A 89 -5.64 -7.64 -5.36
N CYS A 90 -6.90 -7.27 -5.16
CA CYS A 90 -7.37 -6.78 -3.87
C CYS A 90 -8.87 -7.01 -3.66
N THR A 91 -9.29 -6.96 -2.40
CA THR A 91 -10.68 -6.78 -2.02
C THR A 91 -10.85 -5.39 -1.42
N LEU A 92 -11.84 -4.63 -1.89
CA LEU A 92 -12.11 -3.30 -1.35
C LEU A 92 -13.07 -3.37 -0.16
N TRP A 93 -12.84 -2.56 0.88
CA TRP A 93 -13.72 -2.49 2.04
C TRP A 93 -15.08 -1.83 1.70
N ASN A 94 -15.07 -0.85 0.80
CA ASN A 94 -16.25 -0.04 0.47
C ASN A 94 -17.41 -0.87 -0.10
N ASN A 95 -17.11 -1.80 -1.02
CA ASN A 95 -18.11 -2.62 -1.71
C ASN A 95 -17.92 -4.13 -1.52
N LEU A 96 -16.87 -4.55 -0.79
CA LEU A 96 -16.51 -5.96 -0.57
C LEU A 96 -16.27 -6.76 -1.85
N ALA A 97 -16.03 -6.08 -2.98
CA ALA A 97 -15.76 -6.73 -4.25
C ALA A 97 -14.26 -7.03 -4.43
N GLU A 98 -14.00 -8.12 -5.16
CA GLU A 98 -12.67 -8.54 -5.57
C GLU A 98 -12.30 -7.92 -6.91
N TYR A 99 -11.05 -7.47 -7.02
CA TYR A 99 -10.51 -6.84 -8.21
C TYR A 99 -9.19 -7.51 -8.58
N ASN A 100 -9.04 -7.80 -9.88
CA ASN A 100 -7.74 -8.00 -10.49
C ASN A 100 -7.08 -6.64 -10.70
N VAL A 101 -5.78 -6.55 -10.45
CA VAL A 101 -5.02 -5.32 -10.68
C VAL A 101 -4.10 -5.50 -11.86
N ILE A 102 -4.32 -4.69 -12.89
CA ILE A 102 -3.52 -4.67 -14.11
C ILE A 102 -2.84 -3.32 -14.29
N ASN A 103 -2.17 -3.12 -15.43
CA ASN A 103 -1.44 -1.89 -15.74
C ASN A 103 -0.42 -1.54 -14.66
N GLU A 104 0.45 -2.51 -14.33
CA GLU A 104 1.52 -2.35 -13.33
C GLU A 104 1.05 -2.04 -11.90
N GLY A 105 -0.18 -2.43 -11.53
CA GLY A 105 -0.71 -2.21 -10.18
C GLY A 105 -1.63 -0.99 -10.10
N MET A 106 -2.07 -0.44 -11.23
CA MET A 106 -2.78 0.85 -11.29
C MET A 106 -4.27 0.75 -11.60
N LEU A 107 -4.70 -0.27 -12.34
CA LEU A 107 -6.07 -0.37 -12.83
C LEU A 107 -6.78 -1.55 -12.16
N LEU A 108 -7.83 -1.22 -11.40
CA LEU A 108 -8.71 -2.16 -10.73
C LEU A 108 -9.82 -2.60 -11.69
N LEU A 109 -9.79 -3.88 -12.06
CA LEU A 109 -10.84 -4.53 -12.85
C LEU A 109 -11.60 -5.54 -11.97
N PRO A 110 -12.93 -5.47 -11.88
CA PRO A 110 -13.71 -6.46 -11.14
C PRO A 110 -13.35 -7.89 -11.56
N ALA A 111 -13.10 -8.77 -10.59
CA ALA A 111 -12.66 -10.14 -10.86
C ALA A 111 -13.77 -11.05 -11.40
N LYS A 112 -15.04 -10.64 -11.26
CA LYS A 112 -16.23 -11.29 -11.83
C LYS A 112 -17.13 -10.20 -12.41
N GLU A 113 -17.76 -10.46 -13.56
CA GLU A 113 -18.95 -9.71 -13.97
C GLU A 113 -20.00 -9.97 -12.89
N SER A 114 -20.34 -8.96 -12.10
CA SER A 114 -21.23 -9.12 -10.96
C SER A 114 -22.68 -9.33 -11.44
N GLU A 115 -23.07 -10.56 -11.75
CA GLU A 115 -24.48 -10.99 -11.75
C GLU A 115 -25.06 -11.12 -10.32
N LYS A 116 -24.62 -10.25 -9.41
CA LYS A 116 -25.27 -10.14 -8.11
C LYS A 116 -25.91 -8.78 -8.04
N GLU A 117 -27.24 -8.77 -7.97
CA GLU A 117 -28.01 -7.81 -7.18
C GLU A 117 -27.49 -7.84 -5.73
N ILE A 118 -26.26 -7.36 -5.52
CA ILE A 118 -25.85 -6.89 -4.21
C ILE A 118 -26.51 -5.54 -4.15
N ASP A 119 -27.59 -5.45 -3.38
CA ASP A 119 -28.23 -4.19 -3.02
C ASP A 119 -27.11 -3.17 -2.76
N PRO A 120 -26.91 -2.18 -3.66
CA PRO A 120 -25.73 -1.34 -3.61
C PRO A 120 -25.74 -0.68 -2.24
N LYS A 121 -24.74 -0.98 -1.41
CA LYS A 121 -24.59 -0.20 -0.19
C LYS A 121 -24.51 1.26 -0.63
N PRO A 122 -25.21 2.19 0.04
CA PRO A 122 -25.30 3.59 -0.37
C PRO A 122 -23.97 4.36 -0.42
N GLU A 123 -22.83 3.69 -0.21
CA GLU A 123 -21.48 4.24 -0.18
C GLU A 123 -20.57 3.74 -1.33
N ASP A 124 -21.09 2.95 -2.30
CA ASP A 124 -20.33 2.50 -3.48
C ASP A 124 -20.23 3.62 -4.53
N ASN A 125 -19.43 4.65 -4.22
CA ASN A 125 -19.25 5.82 -5.08
C ASN A 125 -18.13 5.65 -6.13
N PHE A 126 -17.65 4.43 -6.37
CA PHE A 126 -16.53 4.19 -7.28
C PHE A 126 -17.01 3.72 -8.65
N SER A 127 -16.45 4.32 -9.71
CA SER A 127 -16.58 3.74 -11.05
C SER A 127 -15.84 2.41 -11.10
N SER A 128 -16.44 1.38 -11.66
CA SER A 128 -15.75 0.14 -12.03
C SER A 128 -15.70 0.07 -13.56
N PRO A 129 -14.51 0.08 -14.20
CA PRO A 129 -13.16 0.05 -13.63
C PRO A 129 -12.72 1.32 -12.88
N TYR A 130 -11.77 1.17 -11.95
CA TYR A 130 -11.18 2.28 -11.18
C TYR A 130 -9.68 2.38 -11.41
N SER A 131 -9.18 3.59 -11.70
CA SER A 131 -7.75 3.85 -11.82
C SER A 131 -7.22 4.44 -10.51
N LEU A 132 -6.27 3.76 -9.88
CA LEU A 132 -5.54 4.27 -8.72
C LEU A 132 -4.73 5.52 -9.13
N SER A 133 -4.48 6.41 -8.16
CA SER A 133 -3.65 7.60 -8.37
C SER A 133 -2.24 7.21 -8.81
N PRO A 134 -1.67 7.83 -9.86
CA PRO A 134 -0.28 7.55 -10.28
C PRO A 134 0.77 7.97 -9.24
N LEU A 135 0.34 8.70 -8.21
CA LEU A 135 1.19 9.14 -7.11
C LEU A 135 1.15 8.19 -5.91
N TYR A 136 0.33 7.14 -5.94
CA TYR A 136 0.31 6.20 -4.82
C TYR A 136 1.63 5.43 -4.72
N THR A 137 2.02 5.08 -3.50
CA THR A 137 3.20 4.25 -3.26
C THR A 137 2.83 3.00 -2.47
N LEU A 138 3.57 1.93 -2.70
CA LEU A 138 3.54 0.68 -1.93
C LEU A 138 4.94 0.43 -1.36
N THR A 139 5.07 0.38 -0.04
CA THR A 139 6.28 -0.07 0.65
C THR A 139 6.00 -1.37 1.40
N ILE A 140 6.97 -2.29 1.40
CA ILE A 140 6.84 -3.60 2.04
C ILE A 140 8.03 -3.83 2.96
N GLU A 141 7.77 -3.88 4.27
CA GLU A 141 8.78 -4.03 5.31
C GLU A 141 8.38 -5.17 6.27
N GLY A 142 9.18 -6.23 6.28
CA GLY A 142 8.81 -7.52 6.89
C GLY A 142 7.45 -7.99 6.37
N ASN A 143 6.50 -8.13 7.31
CA ASN A 143 5.12 -8.54 7.07
C ASN A 143 4.15 -7.39 6.88
N THR A 144 4.64 -6.16 6.74
CA THR A 144 3.78 -4.98 6.63
C THR A 144 3.83 -4.46 5.21
N ALA A 145 2.68 -4.30 4.58
CA ALA A 145 2.50 -3.56 3.34
C ALA A 145 1.83 -2.22 3.66
N THR A 146 2.45 -1.12 3.23
CA THR A 146 1.93 0.22 3.45
C THR A 146 1.64 0.88 2.10
N PHE A 147 0.38 1.23 1.88
CA PHE A 147 -0.05 2.02 0.73
C PHE A 147 -0.22 3.47 1.16
N THR A 148 0.29 4.41 0.38
CA THR A 148 0.14 5.84 0.64
C THR A 148 -0.43 6.54 -0.59
N PHE A 149 -1.54 7.26 -0.40
CA PHE A 149 -2.24 8.02 -1.42
C PHE A 149 -2.17 9.51 -1.08
N PRO A 150 -1.19 10.25 -1.64
CA PRO A 150 -1.13 11.70 -1.48
C PRO A 150 -2.10 12.39 -2.44
N GLU A 151 -2.68 13.50 -1.99
CA GLU A 151 -3.57 14.31 -2.82
C GLU A 151 -3.53 15.79 -2.44
N ILE A 152 -3.65 16.66 -3.45
CA ILE A 152 -3.88 18.09 -3.28
C ILE A 152 -5.28 18.38 -3.84
N TYR A 153 -6.16 18.95 -3.04
CA TYR A 153 -7.57 19.10 -3.39
C TYR A 153 -8.19 20.36 -2.78
N GLY A 154 -9.32 20.78 -3.33
CA GLY A 154 -10.18 21.80 -2.73
C GLY A 154 -11.32 21.18 -1.93
N ASN A 155 -11.79 21.89 -0.91
CA ASN A 155 -12.95 21.52 -0.12
C ASN A 155 -13.74 22.79 0.20
N SER A 156 -15.07 22.76 0.07
CA SER A 156 -15.94 23.93 0.23
C SER A 156 -15.93 24.54 1.64
N ASP A 157 -15.54 23.76 2.64
CA ASP A 157 -15.47 24.22 4.03
C ASP A 157 -14.22 25.06 4.31
N TYR A 158 -13.26 25.09 3.37
CA TYR A 158 -11.98 25.78 3.50
C TYR A 158 -11.77 26.76 2.36
N ASN A 159 -11.30 27.96 2.68
CA ASN A 159 -10.94 28.99 1.69
C ASN A 159 -9.49 28.86 1.18
N PHE A 160 -8.85 27.72 1.42
CA PHE A 160 -7.48 27.41 1.00
C PHE A 160 -7.39 25.97 0.49
N PRO A 161 -6.42 25.66 -0.41
CA PRO A 161 -6.17 24.29 -0.84
C PRO A 161 -5.70 23.41 0.31
N LEU A 162 -6.10 22.14 0.28
CA LEU A 162 -5.71 21.12 1.23
C LEU A 162 -4.69 20.16 0.60
N GLU A 163 -3.76 19.71 1.43
CA GLU A 163 -2.87 18.59 1.14
C GLU A 163 -3.24 17.47 2.09
N GLY A 164 -3.61 16.32 1.55
CA GLY A 164 -3.97 15.16 2.35
C GLY A 164 -3.18 13.93 1.98
N THR A 165 -3.12 12.99 2.92
CA THR A 165 -2.50 11.70 2.73
C THR A 165 -3.37 10.65 3.40
N LEU A 166 -3.78 9.64 2.62
CA LEU A 166 -4.33 8.40 3.14
C LEU A 166 -3.22 7.35 3.18
N THR A 167 -2.92 6.84 4.37
CA THR A 167 -1.98 5.73 4.58
C THR A 167 -2.77 4.50 5.01
N ILE A 168 -2.68 3.41 4.26
CA ILE A 168 -3.30 2.12 4.57
C ILE A 168 -2.19 1.14 4.94
N VAL A 169 -2.31 0.51 6.10
CA VAL A 169 -1.39 -0.50 6.60
C VAL A 169 -2.08 -1.86 6.58
N LEU A 170 -1.46 -2.81 5.89
CA LEU A 170 -1.88 -4.20 5.83
C LEU A 170 -0.78 -5.10 6.37
N VAL A 171 -1.15 -6.21 6.98
CA VAL A 171 -0.21 -7.19 7.54
C VAL A 171 -0.39 -8.55 6.90
N LYS A 172 0.73 -9.21 6.60
CA LYS A 172 0.81 -10.59 6.16
C LYS A 172 0.59 -11.48 7.38
N ASP A 173 -0.41 -12.35 7.31
CA ASP A 173 -0.69 -13.33 8.35
C ASP A 173 0.41 -14.40 8.37
N GLU A 174 1.26 -14.38 9.40
CA GLU A 174 2.22 -15.46 9.68
C GLU A 174 1.62 -16.56 10.57
N SER A 175 0.45 -16.31 11.19
CA SER A 175 -0.15 -17.15 12.23
C SER A 175 -0.58 -18.54 11.74
N TYR A 176 -0.67 -18.75 10.42
CA TYR A 176 -1.05 -20.02 9.82
C TYR A 176 0.14 -20.88 9.34
N LYS A 177 1.40 -20.44 9.49
CA LYS A 177 2.57 -21.27 9.13
C LYS A 177 2.94 -22.33 10.19
N ASN A 178 2.28 -22.37 11.36
CA ASN A 178 2.58 -23.31 12.46
C ASN A 178 1.41 -24.24 12.85
N ILE A 179 0.45 -24.48 11.96
CA ILE A 179 -0.54 -25.55 12.13
C ILE A 179 -0.50 -26.43 10.89
N LEU A 180 0.53 -27.27 10.78
CA LEU A 180 0.57 -28.52 10.00
C LEU A 180 1.80 -29.34 10.41
#